data_AF-A0A0G1L699-F1
#
_entry.id   AF-A0A0G1L699-F1
#
_cell.length_a   1.000
_cell.length_b   1.000
_cell.length_c   1.000
_cell.angle_alpha   90.00
_cell.angle_beta   90.00
_cell.angle_gamma   90.00
#
_symmetry.space_group_name_H-M   'P 1'
#
loop_
_entity.id
_entity.type
_entity.pdbx_description
1 polymer ?
#
loop_
_entity_poly.entity_id
_entity_poly.type
_entity_poly.pdbx_seq_one_letter_code
_entity_poly.pdbx_strand_id
1 'polypeptide(L)'
;MYQTIPAVYEHGIFRPLKKVSLKEHQKLLLRLQIPKEDYEALLENLEILNDQKQLDRIHSALQEVKKGKTFSHSDIFGRPQPNRKESYR
;
A
#
# COMPACT_ATOMS: atom_id res chain seq x y z
N MET A 1 -12.32 -11.91 27.76
CA MET A 1 -11.30 -12.58 26.92
C MET A 1 -11.99 -13.06 25.65
N TYR A 2 -11.62 -12.56 24.46
CA TYR A 2 -12.27 -12.97 23.21
C TYR A 2 -11.70 -14.31 22.74
N GLN A 3 -12.57 -15.25 22.38
CA GLN A 3 -12.14 -16.53 21.82
C GLN A 3 -11.82 -16.34 20.34
N THR A 4 -10.59 -16.66 19.92
CA THR A 4 -10.20 -16.60 18.52
C THR A 4 -10.51 -17.94 17.86
N ILE A 5 -11.27 -17.92 16.77
CA ILE A 5 -11.62 -19.11 15.99
C ILE A 5 -10.80 -19.08 14.70
N PRO A 6 -9.84 -19.99 14.50
CA PRO A 6 -9.10 -20.05 13.24
C PRO A 6 -10.00 -20.59 12.13
N ALA A 7 -9.95 -19.94 10.96
CA ALA A 7 -10.78 -20.27 9.80
C ALA A 7 -9.99 -20.07 8.50
N VAL A 8 -10.40 -20.78 7.45
CA VAL A 8 -9.91 -20.60 6.08
C VAL A 8 -11.00 -19.97 5.23
N TYR A 9 -10.61 -19.10 4.29
CA TYR A 9 -11.54 -18.51 3.34
C TYR A 9 -11.60 -19.36 2.07
N GLU A 10 -12.74 -19.99 1.82
CA GLU A 10 -12.96 -20.87 0.66
C GLU A 10 -14.34 -20.60 0.06
N HIS A 11 -14.40 -20.40 -1.26
CA HIS A 11 -15.65 -20.22 -2.01
C HIS A 11 -16.57 -19.12 -1.46
N GLY A 12 -16.01 -18.00 -0.99
CA GLY A 12 -16.80 -16.89 -0.45
C GLY A 12 -17.18 -17.02 1.02
N ILE A 13 -16.78 -18.10 1.70
CA ILE A 13 -17.19 -18.41 3.08
C ILE A 13 -15.96 -18.64 3.97
N PHE A 14 -15.97 -18.11 5.20
CA PHE A 14 -14.98 -18.44 6.23
C PHE A 14 -15.35 -19.74 6.93
N ARG A 15 -14.64 -20.83 6.62
CA ARG A 15 -14.83 -22.15 7.22
C ARG A 15 -13.91 -22.31 8.44
N PRO A 16 -14.46 -22.51 9.66
CA PRO A 16 -13.63 -22.73 10.83
C PRO A 16 -12.90 -24.07 10.74
N LEU A 17 -11.64 -24.10 11.20
CA LEU A 17 -10.81 -25.31 11.19
C LEU A 17 -11.30 -26.39 12.17
N LYS A 18 -12.14 -26.01 13.13
CA LYS A 18 -12.77 -26.90 14.10
C LYS A 18 -14.26 -26.58 14.18
N LYS A 19 -15.07 -27.58 14.51
CA LYS A 19 -16.51 -27.38 14.72
C LYS A 19 -16.73 -26.39 15.87
N VAL A 20 -17.51 -25.34 15.61
CA VAL A 20 -17.84 -24.32 16.60
C VAL A 20 -19.35 -24.29 16.80
N SER A 21 -19.78 -24.24 18.06
CA SER A 21 -21.18 -23.97 18.39
C SER A 21 -21.37 -22.47 18.53
N LEU A 22 -22.15 -21.87 17.62
CA LEU A 22 -22.50 -20.46 17.64
C LEU A 22 -24.01 -20.32 17.91
N LYS A 23 -24.40 -19.26 18.60
CA LYS A 23 -25.82 -18.92 18.77
C LYS A 23 -26.37 -18.33 17.47
N GLU A 24 -27.66 -18.50 17.24
CA GLU A 24 -28.34 -17.85 16.12
C GLU A 24 -28.16 -16.33 16.22
N HIS A 25 -27.91 -15.67 15.08
CA HIS A 25 -27.60 -14.23 14.98
C HIS A 25 -26.36 -13.74 15.76
N GLN A 26 -25.50 -14.64 16.23
CA GLN A 26 -24.27 -14.25 16.91
C GLN A 26 -23.33 -13.50 15.95
N LYS A 27 -23.04 -12.23 16.27
CA LYS A 27 -22.04 -11.44 15.54
C LYS A 27 -20.62 -11.88 15.94
N LEU A 28 -19.75 -12.00 14.94
CA LEU A 28 -18.33 -12.33 15.12
C LEU A 28 -17.47 -11.20 14.56
N LEU A 29 -16.32 -10.96 15.20
CA LEU A 29 -15.28 -10.07 14.68
C LEU A 29 -14.32 -10.90 13.83
N LEU A 30 -14.14 -10.49 12.58
CA LEU A 30 -13.17 -11.08 11.67
C LEU A 30 -11.81 -10.45 11.91
N ARG A 31 -10.80 -11.28 12.20
CA ARG A 31 -9.41 -10.86 12.24
C ARG A 31 -8.67 -11.59 11.12
N LEU A 32 -8.27 -10.85 10.10
CA LEU A 32 -7.43 -11.38 9.03
C LEU A 32 -5.98 -11.42 9.51
N GLN A 33 -5.35 -12.59 9.39
CA GLN A 33 -3.91 -12.72 9.55
C GLN A 33 -3.28 -12.51 8.18
N ILE A 34 -2.84 -11.28 7.95
CA ILE A 34 -2.13 -10.87 6.73
C ILE A 34 -0.64 -10.76 7.10
N PRO A 35 0.29 -11.25 6.27
CA PRO A 35 1.71 -10.96 6.43
C PRO A 35 1.94 -9.45 6.55
N LYS A 36 2.90 -9.05 7.40
CA LYS A 36 3.17 -7.63 7.64
C LYS A 36 3.50 -6.87 6.36
N GLU A 37 4.33 -7.47 5.50
CA GLU A 37 4.75 -6.93 4.22
C GLU A 37 3.56 -6.65 3.28
N ASP A 38 2.63 -7.59 3.18
CA ASP A 38 1.41 -7.44 2.37
C ASP A 38 0.50 -6.32 2.90
N TYR A 39 0.41 -6.19 4.23
CA TYR A 39 -0.36 -5.11 4.85
C TYR A 39 0.27 -3.73 4.61
N GLU A 40 1.59 -3.62 4.71
CA GLU A 40 2.32 -2.37 4.40
C GLU A 40 2.18 -2.00 2.92
N ALA A 41 2.32 -2.97 2.01
CA ALA A 41 2.10 -2.76 0.58
C ALA A 41 0.66 -2.32 0.27
N LEU A 42 -0.34 -2.88 0.96
CA LEU A 42 -1.73 -2.46 0.82
C LEU A 42 -1.93 -1.00 1.24
N LEU A 43 -1.34 -0.59 2.36
CA LEU A 43 -1.41 0.79 2.83
C LEU A 43 -0.74 1.76 1.85
N GLU A 44 0.47 1.45 1.39
CA GLU A 44 1.18 2.28 0.40
C GLU A 44 0.36 2.43 -0.88
N ASN A 45 -0.23 1.34 -1.38
CA ASN A 45 -1.09 1.40 -2.55
C ASN A 45 -2.32 2.27 -2.32
N LEU A 46 -2.96 2.18 -1.15
CA LEU A 46 -4.10 3.03 -0.79
C LEU A 46 -3.72 4.51 -0.70
N GLU A 47 -2.55 4.82 -0.13
CA GLU A 47 -2.03 6.18 -0.07
C GLU A 47 -1.79 6.77 -1.45
N ILE A 48 -1.12 6.01 -2.35
CA ILE A 48 -0.89 6.43 -3.73
C ILE A 48 -2.20 6.62 -4.48
N LEU A 49 -3.16 5.69 -4.33
CA LEU A 49 -4.45 5.75 -5.01
C LEU A 49 -5.32 6.92 -4.53
N ASN A 50 -5.12 7.40 -3.31
CA ASN A 50 -5.89 8.50 -2.75
C ASN A 50 -5.41 9.89 -3.24
N ASP A 51 -4.25 9.98 -3.89
CA ASP A 51 -3.76 11.23 -4.51
C ASP A 51 -3.75 11.11 -6.05
N GLN A 52 -4.81 11.65 -6.66
CA GLN A 52 -4.94 11.70 -8.12
C GLN A 52 -3.75 12.38 -8.81
N LYS A 53 -3.16 13.43 -8.21
CA LYS A 53 -2.00 14.12 -8.81
C LYS A 53 -0.76 13.23 -8.76
N GLN A 54 -0.60 12.44 -7.70
CA GLN A 54 0.49 11.48 -7.60
C GLN A 54 0.34 10.37 -8.63
N LEU A 55 -0.87 9.84 -8.84
CA LEU A 55 -1.16 8.88 -9.91
C LEU A 55 -0.82 9.43 -11.30
N ASP A 56 -1.22 10.66 -11.60
CA ASP A 56 -0.95 11.29 -12.90
C ASP A 56 0.56 11.46 -13.14
N ARG A 57 1.31 11.81 -12.08
CA ARG A 57 2.78 11.91 -12.11
C ARG A 57 3.44 10.57 -12.36
N ILE A 58 3.03 9.53 -11.62
CA ILE A 58 3.54 8.17 -11.79
C ILE A 58 3.26 7.67 -13.21
N HIS A 59 2.02 7.84 -13.69
CA HIS A 59 1.65 7.45 -15.04
C HIS A 59 2.52 8.16 -16.09
N SER A 60 2.69 9.48 -15.97
CA SER A 60 3.53 10.27 -16.88
C SER A 60 4.99 9.81 -16.86
N ALA A 61 5.55 9.57 -15.68
CA ALA A 61 6.91 9.09 -15.51
C ALA A 61 7.11 7.70 -16.15
N LEU A 62 6.16 6.78 -15.97
CA LEU A 62 6.19 5.45 -16.60
C LEU A 62 6.15 5.54 -18.14
N GLN A 63 5.40 6.48 -18.70
CA GLN A 63 5.38 6.74 -20.15
C GLN A 63 6.72 7.28 -20.65
N GLU A 64 7.42 8.10 -19.87
CA GLU A 64 8.76 8.61 -20.22
C GLU A 64 9.81 7.49 -20.19
N VAL A 65 9.79 6.65 -19.14
CA VAL A 65 10.66 5.47 -19.06
C VAL A 65 10.42 4.53 -20.24
N LYS A 66 9.17 4.27 -20.60
CA LYS A 66 8.82 3.45 -21.77
C LYS A 66 9.36 4.02 -23.08
N LYS A 67 9.49 5.34 -23.17
CA LYS A 67 10.07 6.06 -24.33
C LYS A 67 11.61 6.14 -24.26
N GLY A 68 12.24 5.50 -23.27
CA GLY A 68 13.69 5.56 -23.05
C GLY A 68 14.19 6.88 -22.47
N LYS A 69 13.29 7.79 -22.08
CA LYS A 69 13.65 9.04 -21.41
C LYS A 69 13.97 8.75 -19.95
N THR A 70 15.22 8.41 -19.71
CA THR A 70 15.78 8.19 -18.38
C THR A 70 17.00 9.09 -18.20
N PHE A 71 17.27 9.48 -16.97
CA PHE A 71 18.41 10.32 -16.62
C PHE A 71 19.37 9.52 -15.77
N SER A 72 20.67 9.65 -16.01
CA SER A 72 21.67 9.05 -15.14
C SER A 72 21.72 9.78 -13.81
N HIS A 73 22.29 9.14 -12.79
CA HIS A 73 22.48 9.77 -11.48
C HIS A 73 23.24 11.11 -11.59
N SER A 74 24.30 11.17 -12.40
CA SER A 74 25.07 12.40 -12.65
C SER A 74 24.27 13.50 -13.34
N ASP A 75 23.31 13.17 -14.21
CA ASP A 75 22.49 14.17 -14.89
C ASP A 75 21.56 14.91 -13.93
N ILE A 76 21.12 14.22 -12.88
CA ILE A 76 20.21 14.74 -11.85
C ILE A 76 20.99 15.45 -10.73
N PHE A 77 22.06 14.83 -10.23
CA PHE A 77 22.75 15.27 -9.01
C PHE A 77 24.10 15.95 -9.26
N GLY A 78 24.65 15.87 -10.47
CA GLY A 78 25.96 16.42 -10.83
C GLY A 78 25.96 17.92 -11.14
N ARG A 79 24.80 18.59 -11.10
CA ARG A 79 24.75 20.04 -11.29
C ARG A 79 24.95 20.76 -9.95
N PRO A 80 25.81 21.80 -9.88
CA PRO A 80 25.93 22.61 -8.69
C PRO A 80 24.56 23.21 -8.37
N GLN A 81 24.07 23.01 -7.14
CA GLN A 81 22.83 23.64 -6.69
C GLN A 81 23.00 25.16 -6.81
N PRO A 82 22.03 25.88 -7.40
CA PRO A 82 22.11 27.33 -7.45
C PRO A 82 22.19 27.85 -6.01
N ASN A 83 23.21 28.66 -5.72
CA ASN A 83 23.39 29.30 -4.42
C ASN A 83 22.05 29.91 -3.98
N ARG A 84 21.41 29.31 -2.96
CA ARG A 84 20.34 29.96 -2.23
C ARG A 84 20.96 31.20 -1.59
N LYS A 85 20.87 32.35 -2.25
CA LYS A 85 21.09 33.63 -1.58
C LYS A 85 20.01 33.73 -0.52
N GLU A 86 20.38 33.46 0.72
CA GLU A 86 19.59 33.79 1.91
C GLU A 86 19.38 35.30 1.91
N SER A 87 18.21 35.74 1.47
CA SER A 87 17.72 37.09 1.76
C SER A 87 17.10 37.07 3.15
N TYR A 88 17.94 37.15 4.18
CA TYR A 88 17.50 37.69 5.47
C TYR A 88 17.58 39.22 5.39
N ARG A 89 16.43 39.86 5.27
CA ARG A 89 16.20 41.22 5.73
C ARG A 89 14.82 41.29 6.35
#